data_AF-A0A920M5S7-F1
#
_entry.id   AF-A0A920M5S7-F1
#
_cell.length_a   1.000
_cell.length_b   1.000
_cell.length_c   1.000
_cell.angle_alpha   90.00
_cell.angle_beta   90.00
_cell.angle_gamma   90.00
#
_symmetry.space_group_name_H-M   'P 1'
#
loop_
_entity.id
_entity.type
_entity.pdbx_description
1 polymer ?
#
loop_
_entity_poly.entity_id
_entity_poly.type
_entity_poly.pdbx_seq_one_letter_code
_entity_poly.pdbx_strand_id
1 'polypeptide(L)'
;MAERFNINKKLILISGTTDSNASLIAAGLGKEDGLTVLGTTIVVKKIIDKPIKSKGITTHRVNDNWICGGASNAGCGILSKFFSDSEIKELSRQINPSKNTSLDLLPLNSKGERFPINNPNLVPILDPRPVSDSLYLHALFEGLAKIELKGWEKLGPK
;
A
#
# COMPACT_ATOMS: atom_id res chain seq x y z
N MET A 1 16.67 35.67 -4.48
CA MET A 1 15.42 34.88 -4.28
C MET A 1 14.55 35.50 -3.19
N ALA A 2 15.06 35.73 -1.98
CA ALA A 2 14.26 36.25 -0.87
C ALA A 2 13.61 37.62 -1.15
N GLU A 3 14.38 38.56 -1.70
CA GLU A 3 13.87 39.89 -2.10
C GLU A 3 12.84 39.81 -3.22
N ARG A 4 13.07 38.93 -4.21
CA ARG A 4 12.15 38.72 -5.35
C ARG A 4 10.77 38.24 -4.90
N PHE A 5 10.70 37.43 -3.84
CA PHE A 5 9.44 36.88 -3.31
C PHE A 5 8.97 37.55 -2.02
N ASN A 6 9.60 38.66 -1.60
CA ASN A 6 9.32 39.38 -0.36
C ASN A 6 9.26 38.47 0.90
N ILE A 7 10.17 37.48 0.97
CA ILE A 7 10.26 36.55 2.11
C ILE A 7 11.41 36.95 3.05
N ASN A 8 11.28 36.59 4.33
CA ASN A 8 12.25 36.91 5.37
C ASN A 8 13.67 36.43 5.01
N LYS A 9 14.65 37.33 5.03
CA LYS A 9 16.06 37.03 4.73
C LYS A 9 16.72 36.08 5.73
N LYS A 10 16.12 35.88 6.92
CA LYS A 10 16.54 34.91 7.93
C LYS A 10 15.94 33.51 7.74
N LEU A 11 15.15 33.28 6.68
CA LEU A 11 14.57 31.98 6.39
C LEU A 11 15.68 30.93 6.15
N ILE A 12 15.50 29.75 6.72
CA ILE A 12 16.43 28.64 6.60
C ILE A 12 15.89 27.66 5.56
N LEU A 13 16.75 27.26 4.62
CA LEU A 13 16.46 26.15 3.72
C LEU A 13 16.93 24.86 4.37
N ILE A 14 16.02 23.92 4.55
CA ILE A 14 16.31 22.60 5.10
C ILE A 14 16.32 21.55 3.98
N SER A 15 17.08 20.47 4.19
CA SER A 15 17.05 19.33 3.27
C SER A 15 15.64 18.72 3.22
N GLY A 16 15.19 18.39 2.01
CA GLY A 16 13.93 17.68 1.81
C GLY A 16 14.05 16.18 2.05
N THR A 17 13.02 15.46 1.64
CA THR A 17 12.95 13.98 1.63
C THR A 17 12.17 13.54 0.39
N THR A 18 12.05 12.23 0.17
CA THR A 18 11.18 11.70 -0.90
C THR A 18 9.71 11.91 -0.55
N ASP A 19 8.86 12.01 -1.57
CA ASP A 19 7.40 12.07 -1.45
C ASP A 19 6.84 11.00 -0.50
N SER A 20 7.31 9.77 -0.65
CA SER A 20 6.88 8.62 0.13
C SER A 20 7.25 8.75 1.61
N ASN A 21 8.40 9.35 1.93
CA ASN A 21 8.79 9.60 3.31
C ASN A 21 8.07 10.82 3.89
N ALA A 22 7.82 11.85 3.08
CA ALA A 22 7.03 13.01 3.47
C ALA A 22 5.59 12.60 3.84
N SER A 23 4.95 11.69 3.09
CA SER A 23 3.63 11.16 3.44
C SER A 23 3.60 10.48 4.81
N LEU A 24 4.66 9.75 5.18
CA LEU A 24 4.75 9.12 6.50
C LEU A 24 4.95 10.14 7.62
N ILE A 25 5.77 11.18 7.39
CA ILE A 25 5.93 12.29 8.34
C ILE A 25 4.59 13.00 8.54
N ALA A 26 3.87 13.28 7.45
CA ALA A 26 2.57 13.96 7.48
C ALA A 26 1.49 13.14 8.20
N ALA A 27 1.57 11.80 8.17
CA ALA A 27 0.65 10.93 8.89
C ALA A 27 0.82 10.97 10.42
N GLY A 28 1.93 11.52 10.93
CA GLY A 28 2.12 11.72 12.37
C GLY A 28 2.19 10.44 13.20
N LEU A 29 2.70 9.35 12.60
CA LEU A 29 2.72 8.01 13.20
C LEU A 29 3.55 7.95 14.49
N GLY A 30 3.01 7.27 15.50
CA GLY A 30 3.76 6.76 16.64
C GLY A 30 4.61 5.53 16.30
N LYS A 31 5.40 5.06 17.28
CA LYS A 31 6.30 3.91 17.08
C LYS A 31 5.58 2.58 16.81
N GLU A 32 4.41 2.40 17.38
CA GLU A 32 3.60 1.19 17.24
C GLU A 32 2.66 1.24 16.04
N ASP A 33 2.60 2.38 15.35
CA ASP A 33 1.68 2.58 14.24
C ASP A 33 2.24 2.01 12.94
N GLY A 34 1.30 1.60 12.08
CA GLY A 34 1.55 1.22 10.71
C GLY A 34 0.78 2.12 9.76
N LEU A 35 1.37 2.42 8.60
CA LEU A 35 0.71 3.11 7.51
C LEU A 35 0.60 2.18 6.30
N THR A 36 -0.64 1.93 5.89
CA THR A 36 -0.95 1.36 4.57
C THR A 36 -1.43 2.46 3.64
N VAL A 37 -0.84 2.55 2.46
CA VAL A 37 -1.29 3.41 1.36
C VAL A 37 -1.97 2.54 0.31
N LEU A 38 -3.28 2.70 0.17
CA LEU A 38 -4.11 2.00 -0.82
C LEU A 38 -4.18 2.81 -2.12
N GLY A 39 -3.08 2.81 -2.88
CA GLY A 39 -3.01 3.46 -4.19
C GLY A 39 -3.23 2.50 -5.35
N THR A 40 -2.73 2.86 -6.52
CA THR A 40 -2.61 1.92 -7.66
C THR A 40 -1.82 0.66 -7.28
N THR A 41 -0.90 0.83 -6.33
CA THR A 41 -0.14 -0.21 -5.62
C THR A 41 -0.38 -0.10 -4.12
N ILE A 42 -0.28 -1.22 -3.39
CA ILE A 42 -0.30 -1.25 -1.92
C ILE A 42 1.11 -1.00 -1.40
N VAL A 43 1.25 -0.01 -0.53
CA VAL A 43 2.50 0.26 0.19
C VAL A 43 2.24 0.16 1.68
N VAL A 44 3.06 -0.62 2.39
CA VAL A 44 3.05 -0.68 3.86
C VAL A 44 4.33 -0.06 4.40
N LYS A 45 4.23 0.71 5.47
CA LYS A 45 5.35 1.37 6.13
C LYS A 45 5.19 1.42 7.63
N LYS A 46 6.29 1.28 8.37
CA LYS A 46 6.32 1.48 9.81
C LYS A 46 7.66 2.01 10.28
N ILE A 47 7.64 2.58 11.47
CA ILE A 47 8.85 2.89 12.23
C ILE A 47 9.38 1.59 12.84
N ILE A 48 10.70 1.45 12.88
CA ILE A 48 11.42 0.31 13.46
C ILE A 48 12.60 0.82 14.29
N ASP A 49 13.03 0.04 15.27
CA ASP A 49 14.23 0.39 16.06
C ASP A 49 15.52 -0.07 15.38
N LYS A 50 15.48 -1.16 14.60
CA LYS A 50 16.63 -1.73 13.90
C LYS A 50 16.33 -1.91 12.42
N PRO A 51 17.28 -1.58 11.51
CA PRO A 51 17.06 -1.68 10.07
C PRO A 51 16.84 -3.14 9.64
N ILE A 52 15.92 -3.36 8.70
CA ILE A 52 15.62 -4.68 8.13
C ILE A 52 16.26 -4.77 6.73
N LYS A 53 17.09 -5.80 6.52
CA LYS A 53 17.68 -6.09 5.19
C LYS A 53 17.08 -7.37 4.62
N SER A 54 16.11 -7.22 3.73
CA SER A 54 15.45 -8.33 3.01
C SER A 54 15.00 -7.89 1.64
N LYS A 55 14.88 -8.84 0.70
CA LYS A 55 14.33 -8.56 -0.64
C LYS A 55 12.91 -8.00 -0.53
N GLY A 56 12.61 -6.98 -1.33
CA GLY A 56 11.31 -6.31 -1.35
C GLY A 56 11.06 -5.33 -0.21
N ILE A 57 11.97 -5.22 0.77
CA ILE A 57 11.88 -4.25 1.86
C ILE A 57 12.90 -3.13 1.63
N THR A 58 12.43 -1.89 1.67
CA THR A 58 13.29 -0.71 1.74
C THR A 58 13.40 -0.24 3.18
N THR A 59 14.54 0.35 3.54
CA THR A 59 14.77 0.94 4.86
C THR A 59 15.43 2.29 4.70
N HIS A 60 14.90 3.31 5.37
CA HIS A 60 15.36 4.69 5.33
C HIS A 60 15.53 5.24 6.75
N ARG A 61 16.39 6.23 6.90
CA ARG A 61 16.55 7.01 8.14
C ARG A 61 15.86 8.36 7.97
N VAL A 62 14.90 8.69 8.84
CA VAL A 62 14.15 9.95 8.78
C VAL A 62 13.85 10.41 10.21
N ASN A 63 14.11 11.68 10.53
CA ASN A 63 13.86 12.28 11.85
C ASN A 63 14.29 11.39 13.02
N ASP A 64 15.54 10.91 12.97
CA ASP A 64 16.10 10.00 13.96
C ASP A 64 15.35 8.68 14.21
N ASN A 65 14.51 8.27 13.27
CA ASN A 65 13.84 6.98 13.24
C ASN A 65 14.29 6.16 12.03
N TRP A 66 14.33 4.83 12.19
CA TRP A 66 14.38 3.94 11.04
C TRP A 66 12.96 3.69 10.58
N ILE A 67 12.74 3.73 9.28
CA ILE A 67 11.47 3.39 8.65
C ILE A 67 11.75 2.26 7.70
N CYS A 68 10.99 1.17 7.79
CA CYS A 68 10.91 0.21 6.71
C CYS A 68 9.60 0.34 5.93
N GLY A 69 9.62 -0.16 4.71
CA GLY A 69 8.42 -0.34 3.94
C GLY A 69 8.58 -1.38 2.84
N GLY A 70 7.46 -1.76 2.26
CA GLY A 70 7.38 -2.63 1.10
C GLY A 70 6.23 -2.19 0.20
N ALA A 71 6.41 -2.35 -1.10
CA ALA A 71 5.41 -1.99 -2.10
C ALA A 71 5.06 -3.21 -2.96
N SER A 72 3.82 -3.67 -2.86
CA SER A 72 3.28 -4.71 -3.74
C SER A 72 2.95 -4.13 -5.10
N ASN A 73 3.14 -4.93 -6.16
CA ASN A 73 2.67 -4.60 -7.50
C ASN A 73 1.14 -4.70 -7.61
N ALA A 74 0.47 -5.37 -6.66
CA ALA A 74 -0.97 -5.32 -6.49
C ALA A 74 -1.41 -4.02 -5.82
N GLY A 75 -2.65 -3.63 -6.06
CA GLY A 75 -3.29 -2.50 -5.42
C GLY A 75 -4.62 -2.17 -6.07
N CYS A 76 -5.21 -1.04 -5.71
CA CYS A 76 -6.51 -0.62 -6.20
C CYS A 76 -6.53 -0.37 -7.72
N GLY A 77 -5.36 -0.27 -8.37
CA GLY A 77 -5.27 -0.13 -9.83
C GLY A 77 -5.89 -1.29 -10.61
N ILE A 78 -5.99 -2.48 -10.00
CA ILE A 78 -6.69 -3.63 -10.62
C ILE A 78 -8.20 -3.41 -10.69
N LEU A 79 -8.77 -2.65 -9.75
CA LEU A 79 -10.21 -2.41 -9.66
C LEU A 79 -10.70 -1.60 -10.87
N SER A 80 -9.89 -0.63 -11.31
CA SER A 80 -10.19 0.20 -12.48
C SER A 80 -10.25 -0.57 -13.80
N LYS A 81 -9.80 -1.83 -13.85
CA LYS A 81 -9.99 -2.70 -15.02
C LYS A 81 -11.41 -3.27 -15.12
N PHE A 82 -12.14 -3.28 -14.02
CA PHE A 82 -13.44 -3.94 -13.90
C PHE A 82 -14.56 -2.97 -13.56
N PHE A 83 -14.26 -1.91 -12.81
CA PHE A 83 -15.25 -1.00 -12.25
C PHE A 83 -14.76 0.45 -12.32
N SER A 84 -15.68 1.35 -12.59
CA SER A 84 -15.53 2.80 -12.36
C SER A 84 -15.60 3.13 -10.86
N ASP A 85 -15.10 4.31 -10.48
CA ASP A 85 -15.17 4.78 -9.09
C ASP A 85 -16.62 4.85 -8.57
N SER A 86 -17.58 5.19 -9.44
CA SER A 86 -19.01 5.18 -9.10
C SER A 86 -19.53 3.77 -8.83
N GLU A 87 -19.15 2.79 -9.64
CA GLU A 87 -19.54 1.39 -9.44
C GLU A 87 -18.92 0.82 -8.17
N ILE A 88 -17.63 1.10 -7.91
CA ILE A 88 -16.97 0.68 -6.66
C ILE A 88 -17.76 1.21 -5.46
N LYS A 89 -18.13 2.49 -5.47
CA LYS A 89 -18.88 3.10 -4.37
C LYS A 89 -20.26 2.46 -4.18
N GLU A 90 -20.96 2.18 -5.27
CA GLU A 90 -22.30 1.59 -5.20
C GLU A 90 -22.27 0.12 -4.78
N LEU A 91 -21.42 -0.70 -5.42
CA LEU A 91 -21.26 -2.11 -5.10
C LEU A 91 -20.74 -2.32 -3.67
N SER A 92 -19.88 -1.42 -3.17
CA SER A 92 -19.36 -1.49 -1.80
C SER A 92 -20.46 -1.35 -0.74
N ARG A 93 -21.56 -0.64 -1.02
CA ARG A 93 -22.70 -0.54 -0.09
C ARG A 93 -23.44 -1.86 0.08
N GLN A 94 -23.31 -2.76 -0.89
CA GLN A 94 -23.96 -4.07 -0.89
C GLN A 94 -23.09 -5.15 -0.21
N ILE A 95 -21.82 -4.84 0.07
CA ILE A 95 -20.87 -5.77 0.68
C ILE A 95 -21.13 -5.88 2.18
N ASN A 96 -21.21 -7.11 2.67
CA ASN A 96 -21.13 -7.40 4.09
C ASN A 96 -19.69 -7.86 4.43
N PRO A 97 -18.85 -6.99 5.03
CA PRO A 97 -17.44 -7.32 5.29
C PRO A 97 -17.25 -8.39 6.38
N SER A 98 -18.30 -8.76 7.13
CA SER A 98 -18.23 -9.83 8.12
C SER A 98 -18.42 -11.23 7.52
N LYS A 99 -18.67 -11.34 6.21
CA LYS A 99 -18.90 -12.62 5.53
C LYS A 99 -17.84 -12.87 4.46
N ASN A 100 -17.07 -13.95 4.60
CA ASN A 100 -16.07 -14.30 3.59
C ASN A 100 -16.71 -14.68 2.25
N THR A 101 -16.11 -14.28 1.13
CA THR A 101 -16.60 -14.63 -0.22
C THR A 101 -16.33 -16.08 -0.61
N SER A 102 -15.39 -16.74 0.09
CA SER A 102 -14.84 -18.06 -0.26
C SER A 102 -14.11 -18.12 -1.62
N LEU A 103 -13.84 -16.96 -2.24
CA LEU A 103 -13.02 -16.84 -3.44
C LEU A 103 -11.57 -16.52 -3.05
N ASP A 104 -10.61 -17.21 -3.66
CA ASP A 104 -9.19 -16.98 -3.39
C ASP A 104 -8.51 -16.25 -4.55
N LEU A 105 -8.97 -15.01 -4.78
CA LEU A 105 -8.41 -14.16 -5.82
C LEU A 105 -7.05 -13.60 -5.39
N LEU A 106 -6.14 -13.51 -6.36
CA LEU A 106 -4.85 -12.83 -6.27
C LEU A 106 -4.86 -11.65 -7.26
N PRO A 107 -5.33 -10.46 -6.82
CA PRO A 107 -5.66 -9.34 -7.70
C PRO A 107 -4.43 -8.53 -8.13
N LEU A 108 -3.58 -9.16 -8.94
CA LEU A 108 -2.39 -8.54 -9.53
C LEU A 108 -2.70 -7.87 -10.88
N ASN A 109 -2.07 -6.73 -11.13
CA ASN A 109 -2.20 -6.02 -12.42
C ASN A 109 -1.50 -6.73 -13.58
N SER A 110 -0.41 -7.43 -13.31
CA SER A 110 0.42 -8.14 -14.28
C SER A 110 1.19 -9.27 -13.59
N LYS A 111 1.88 -10.09 -14.40
CA LYS A 111 2.77 -11.13 -13.90
C LYS A 111 3.95 -10.50 -13.13
N GLY A 112 4.23 -11.06 -11.96
CA GLY A 112 5.40 -10.78 -11.14
C GLY A 112 5.09 -9.92 -9.92
N GLU A 113 5.70 -10.29 -8.80
CA GLU A 113 5.57 -9.60 -7.52
C GLU A 113 6.93 -9.37 -6.86
N ARG A 114 7.10 -8.20 -6.24
CA ARG A 114 8.34 -7.79 -5.56
C ARG A 114 8.21 -7.87 -4.04
N PHE A 115 7.02 -7.62 -3.53
CA PHE A 115 6.68 -7.64 -2.12
C PHE A 115 5.19 -7.96 -1.98
N PRO A 116 4.74 -8.73 -0.96
CA PRO A 116 5.54 -9.37 0.10
C PRO A 116 6.26 -10.65 -0.36
N ILE A 117 5.86 -11.21 -1.51
CA ILE A 117 6.46 -12.40 -2.10
C ILE A 117 7.30 -11.95 -3.30
N ASN A 118 8.63 -11.97 -3.15
CA ASN A 118 9.53 -11.66 -4.25
C ASN A 118 9.57 -12.83 -5.26
N ASN A 119 8.62 -12.85 -6.20
CA ASN A 119 8.48 -13.86 -7.23
C ASN A 119 8.12 -13.20 -8.58
N PRO A 120 9.08 -13.08 -9.53
CA PRO A 120 8.83 -12.48 -10.84
C PRO A 120 7.88 -13.30 -11.72
N ASN A 121 7.60 -14.55 -11.35
CA ASN A 121 6.70 -15.44 -12.09
C ASN A 121 5.29 -15.55 -11.50
N LEU A 122 4.98 -14.84 -10.43
CA LEU A 122 3.66 -14.89 -9.80
C LEU A 122 2.59 -14.39 -10.78
N VAL A 123 1.55 -15.17 -11.02
CA VAL A 123 0.49 -14.87 -12.00
C VAL A 123 -0.76 -14.38 -11.26
N PRO A 124 -1.48 -13.36 -11.77
CA PRO A 124 -2.78 -12.98 -11.23
C PRO A 124 -3.77 -14.15 -11.23
N ILE A 125 -4.59 -14.25 -10.18
CA ILE A 125 -5.70 -15.21 -10.10
C ILE A 125 -6.97 -14.37 -9.96
N LEU A 126 -7.77 -14.32 -11.02
CA LEU A 126 -8.98 -13.49 -11.10
C LEU A 126 -10.25 -14.33 -11.34
N ASP A 127 -10.09 -15.65 -11.34
CA ASP A 127 -11.13 -16.63 -11.57
C ASP A 127 -11.37 -17.51 -10.32
N PRO A 128 -12.60 -18.02 -10.13
CA PRO A 128 -13.77 -17.81 -10.99
C PRO A 128 -14.39 -16.43 -10.75
N ARG A 129 -14.78 -15.73 -11.83
CA ARG A 129 -15.60 -14.51 -11.73
C ARG A 129 -17.06 -14.90 -11.42
N PRO A 130 -17.62 -14.54 -10.25
CA PRO A 130 -19.02 -14.79 -9.94
C PRO A 130 -19.93 -13.89 -10.79
N VAL A 131 -21.21 -14.30 -10.92
CA VAL A 131 -22.23 -13.51 -11.63
C VAL A 131 -22.52 -12.17 -10.93
N SER A 132 -22.41 -12.13 -9.60
CA SER A 132 -22.61 -10.90 -8.83
C SER A 132 -21.34 -10.04 -8.82
N ASP A 133 -21.43 -8.84 -9.37
CA ASP A 133 -20.32 -7.88 -9.36
C ASP A 133 -19.97 -7.40 -7.94
N SER A 134 -20.94 -7.30 -7.03
CA SER A 134 -20.66 -6.97 -5.63
C SER A 134 -19.87 -8.08 -4.95
N LEU A 135 -20.20 -9.36 -5.23
CA LEU A 135 -19.41 -10.49 -4.74
C LEU A 135 -18.00 -10.52 -5.35
N TYR A 136 -17.87 -10.19 -6.64
CA TYR A 136 -16.56 -10.12 -7.29
C TYR A 136 -15.69 -8.99 -6.71
N LEU A 137 -16.26 -7.79 -6.53
CA LEU A 137 -15.58 -6.67 -5.88
C LEU A 137 -15.14 -7.03 -4.45
N HIS A 138 -16.01 -7.69 -3.68
CA HIS A 138 -15.68 -8.16 -2.34
C HIS A 138 -14.49 -9.13 -2.34
N ALA A 139 -14.47 -10.08 -3.28
CA ALA A 139 -13.37 -11.03 -3.39
C ALA A 139 -12.05 -10.35 -3.80
N LEU A 140 -12.10 -9.31 -4.64
CA LEU A 140 -10.92 -8.49 -4.95
C LEU A 140 -10.41 -7.75 -3.69
N PHE A 141 -11.31 -7.17 -2.89
CA PHE A 141 -10.93 -6.54 -1.62
C PHE A 141 -10.30 -7.53 -0.63
N GLU A 142 -10.87 -8.73 -0.48
CA GLU A 142 -10.28 -9.79 0.35
C GLU A 142 -8.88 -10.18 -0.15
N GLY A 143 -8.71 -10.32 -1.46
CA GLY A 143 -7.40 -10.59 -2.07
C GLY A 143 -6.38 -9.50 -1.79
N LEU A 144 -6.76 -8.22 -1.92
CA LEU A 144 -5.91 -7.07 -1.59
C LEU A 144 -5.57 -7.02 -0.09
N ALA A 145 -6.54 -7.28 0.78
CA ALA A 145 -6.34 -7.34 2.23
C ALA A 145 -5.41 -8.49 2.65
N LYS A 146 -5.50 -9.66 2.00
CA LYS A 146 -4.55 -10.78 2.20
C LYS A 146 -3.12 -10.39 1.81
N ILE A 147 -2.95 -9.61 0.73
CA ILE A 147 -1.63 -9.11 0.30
C ILE A 147 -1.09 -8.10 1.32
N GLU A 148 -1.93 -7.18 1.80
CA GLU A 148 -1.57 -6.23 2.86
C GLU A 148 -1.13 -6.98 4.14
N LEU A 149 -1.91 -7.96 4.60
CA LEU A 149 -1.59 -8.78 5.76
C LEU A 149 -0.22 -9.45 5.63
N LYS A 150 0.03 -10.12 4.50
CA LYS A 150 1.35 -10.72 4.20
C LYS A 150 2.47 -9.68 4.18
N GLY A 151 2.17 -8.45 3.78
CA GLY A 151 3.06 -7.31 3.88
C GLY A 151 3.45 -7.01 5.32
N TRP A 152 2.46 -6.90 6.21
CA TRP A 152 2.68 -6.67 7.63
C TRP A 152 3.42 -7.81 8.30
N GLU A 153 3.08 -9.06 8.00
CA GLU A 153 3.82 -10.25 8.48
C GLU A 153 5.29 -10.19 8.06
N LYS A 154 5.58 -9.72 6.84
CA LYS A 154 6.95 -9.58 6.35
C LYS A 154 7.74 -8.49 7.07
N LEU A 155 7.07 -7.45 7.56
CA LEU A 155 7.65 -6.35 8.34
C LEU A 155 7.60 -6.59 9.86
N GLY A 156 6.91 -7.64 10.31
CA GLY A 156 6.78 -8.01 11.71
C GLY A 156 8.09 -8.54 12.32
N PRO A 157 8.18 -8.56 13.66
CA PRO A 157 9.27 -9.26 14.34
C PRO A 157 9.29 -10.74 13.93
N LYS A 158 10.49 -11.28 13.74
CA LYS A 158 10.70 -12.73 13.57
C LYS A 158 10.84 -13.40 14.93
#